data_AF-T1GFT3-F1
#
_entry.id   AF-T1GFT3-F1
#
_cell.length_a   1.000
_cell.length_b   1.000
_cell.length_c   1.000
_cell.angle_alpha   90.00
_cell.angle_beta   90.00
_cell.angle_gamma   90.00
#
_symmetry.space_group_name_H-M   'P 1'
#
loop_
_entity.id
_entity.type
_entity.pdbx_description
1 polymer ?
#
loop_
_entity_poly.entity_id
_entity_poly.type
_entity_poly.pdbx_seq_one_letter_code
_entity_poly.pdbx_strand_id
1 'polypeptide(L)'
;MAKKDLYLAKSFEELALKWKDIPNVKNVKYESLLISLKKLQKSANEHYLRGDEEYACILYMKYFTLLTLISKRDEFNSSIQKQIQTELGGHSVCMSLIERLEKIKNSLSSRYEQKYCQKRFKDPEIEISQTSSTKTPETENIDISSFSIISNAELFKRLKEKSTGTLLIDVRFKEDFEASNIVYSYCLNVPGNMYKKGT
;
A
#
# COMPACT_ATOMS: atom_id res chain seq x y z
N MET A 1 7.70 -15.26 15.53
CA MET A 1 8.04 -13.98 16.18
C MET A 1 6.75 -13.22 16.40
N ALA A 2 6.51 -12.70 17.60
CA ALA A 2 5.33 -11.88 17.86
C ALA A 2 5.47 -10.56 17.09
N LYS A 3 4.44 -10.20 16.33
CA LYS A 3 4.41 -8.97 15.53
C LYS A 3 3.93 -7.83 16.42
N LYS A 4 4.65 -6.71 16.40
CA LYS A 4 4.26 -5.52 17.16
C LYS A 4 3.00 -4.90 16.57
N ASP A 5 2.16 -4.30 17.41
CA ASP A 5 0.92 -3.65 16.98
C ASP A 5 1.15 -2.44 16.07
N LEU A 6 0.16 -2.15 15.22
CA LEU A 6 0.20 -1.03 14.28
C LEU A 6 0.06 0.29 15.02
N TYR A 7 1.11 1.12 15.02
CA TYR A 7 1.24 2.35 15.79
C TYR A 7 1.70 3.57 14.96
N LEU A 8 2.40 3.37 13.84
CA LEU A 8 3.04 4.45 13.08
C LEU A 8 2.10 5.22 12.16
N ALA A 9 1.06 4.57 11.66
CA ALA A 9 0.10 5.16 10.72
C ALA A 9 -1.30 4.57 10.91
N LYS A 10 -2.31 5.27 10.37
CA LYS A 10 -3.69 4.78 10.33
C LYS A 10 -3.94 3.93 9.09
N SER A 11 -3.20 4.19 8.00
CA SER A 11 -3.25 3.45 6.73
C SER A 11 -1.85 3.13 6.21
N PHE A 12 -1.75 2.13 5.32
CA PHE A 12 -0.52 1.84 4.61
C PHE A 12 -0.04 3.02 3.74
N GLU A 13 -0.97 3.82 3.22
CA GLU A 13 -0.67 4.98 2.38
C GLU A 13 -0.08 6.15 3.19
N GLU A 14 -0.56 6.36 4.43
CA GLU A 14 0.03 7.33 5.35
C GLU A 14 1.42 6.88 5.80
N LEU A 15 1.63 5.58 6.00
CA LEU A 15 2.96 5.02 6.22
C LEU A 15 3.89 5.35 5.04
N ALA A 16 3.36 5.33 3.80
CA ALA A 16 4.10 5.64 2.58
C ALA A 16 4.63 7.06 2.48
N LEU A 17 3.92 8.01 3.06
CA LEU A 17 4.37 9.39 3.11
C LEU A 17 5.64 9.53 3.99
N LYS A 18 5.77 8.72 5.04
CA LYS A 18 6.89 8.82 5.99
C LYS A 18 8.24 8.37 5.45
N TRP A 19 8.28 7.54 4.40
CA TRP A 19 9.53 7.15 3.75
C TRP A 19 9.85 7.96 2.48
N LYS A 20 8.89 8.69 1.92
CA LYS A 20 9.11 9.59 0.77
C LYS A 20 9.92 10.84 1.14
N ASP A 21 9.90 11.23 2.41
CA ASP A 21 10.71 12.33 2.93
C ASP A 21 12.18 11.91 3.08
N ILE A 22 12.93 12.00 1.97
CA ILE A 22 14.36 11.70 1.90
C ILE A 22 15.10 13.00 1.58
N PRO A 23 16.14 13.36 2.35
CA PRO A 23 16.90 14.58 2.12
C PRO A 23 17.53 14.60 0.73
N ASN A 24 17.69 15.79 0.16
CA ASN A 24 18.31 15.95 -1.15
C ASN A 24 19.79 15.52 -1.07
N VAL A 25 20.10 14.41 -1.73
CA VAL A 25 21.43 13.81 -1.64
C VAL A 25 22.44 14.44 -2.62
N LYS A 26 22.01 15.26 -3.60
CA LYS A 26 22.82 15.72 -4.74
C LYS A 26 24.23 16.21 -4.38
N ASN A 27 24.39 16.96 -3.28
CA ASN A 27 25.67 17.55 -2.89
C ASN A 27 26.40 16.77 -1.78
N VAL A 28 25.89 15.61 -1.38
CA VAL A 28 26.47 14.79 -0.30
C VAL A 28 27.52 13.85 -0.87
N LYS A 29 28.70 13.80 -0.23
CA LYS A 29 29.80 12.89 -0.55
C LYS A 29 29.35 11.43 -0.49
N TYR A 30 29.87 10.62 -1.40
CA TYR A 30 29.50 9.21 -1.53
C TYR A 30 29.79 8.38 -0.27
N GLU A 31 30.92 8.62 0.41
CA GLU A 31 31.28 7.93 1.66
C GLU A 31 30.22 8.12 2.75
N SER A 32 29.70 9.34 2.90
CA SER A 32 28.64 9.65 3.87
C SER A 32 27.32 8.95 3.52
N LEU A 33 27.03 8.78 2.23
CA LEU A 33 25.85 8.05 1.76
C LEU A 33 25.97 6.55 2.02
N LEU A 34 27.16 6.00 1.84
CA LEU A 34 27.46 4.59 2.12
C LEU A 34 27.30 4.30 3.62
N ILE A 35 27.83 5.16 4.49
CA ILE A 35 27.64 5.07 5.96
C ILE A 35 26.14 5.11 6.30
N SER A 36 25.38 6.01 5.65
CA SER A 36 23.95 6.14 5.85
C SER A 36 23.18 4.90 5.39
N LEU A 37 23.53 4.32 4.24
CA LEU A 37 22.95 3.07 3.73
C LEU A 37 23.21 1.90 4.69
N LYS A 38 24.44 1.74 5.18
CA LYS A 38 24.78 0.70 6.18
C LYS A 38 23.93 0.86 7.44
N LYS A 39 23.81 2.09 7.94
CA LYS A 39 23.01 2.38 9.13
C LYS A 39 21.53 2.05 8.91
N LEU A 40 20.98 2.42 7.75
CA LEU A 40 19.60 2.08 7.36
C LEU A 40 19.39 0.56 7.29
N GLN A 41 20.28 -0.16 6.61
CA GLN A 41 20.18 -1.62 6.46
C GLN A 41 20.25 -2.32 7.83
N LYS A 42 21.22 -1.94 8.68
CA LYS A 42 21.38 -2.51 10.02
C LYS A 42 20.16 -2.23 10.90
N SER A 43 19.72 -0.97 10.95
CA SER A 43 18.54 -0.57 11.72
C SER A 43 17.28 -1.30 11.23
N ALA A 44 17.08 -1.41 9.91
CA ALA A 44 15.94 -2.13 9.34
C ALA A 44 15.92 -3.60 9.76
N ASN A 45 17.08 -4.28 9.71
CA ASN A 45 17.22 -5.65 10.15
C ASN A 45 16.94 -5.82 11.65
N GLU A 46 17.42 -4.90 12.50
CA GLU A 46 17.16 -4.94 13.94
C GLU A 46 15.67 -4.79 14.26
N HIS A 47 14.98 -3.86 13.60
CA HIS A 47 13.54 -3.67 13.77
C HIS A 47 12.72 -4.84 13.23
N TYR A 48 13.15 -5.45 12.12
CA TYR A 48 12.56 -6.67 11.60
C TYR A 48 12.67 -7.83 12.61
N LEU A 49 13.85 -8.03 13.21
CA LEU A 49 14.07 -9.06 14.23
C LEU A 49 13.25 -8.81 15.50
N ARG A 50 13.02 -7.54 15.85
CA ARG A 50 12.13 -7.11 16.95
C ARG A 50 10.63 -7.26 16.63
N GLY A 51 10.27 -7.64 15.40
CA GLY A 51 8.88 -7.77 14.97
C GLY A 51 8.17 -6.44 14.69
N ASP A 52 8.92 -5.33 14.58
CA ASP A 52 8.41 -4.00 14.24
C ASP A 52 8.35 -3.83 12.72
N GLU A 53 7.31 -4.43 12.13
CA GLU A 53 7.11 -4.48 10.68
C GLU A 53 6.91 -3.08 10.06
N GLU A 54 6.20 -2.18 10.73
CA GLU A 54 5.93 -0.83 10.21
C GLU A 54 7.21 -0.02 10.09
N TYR A 55 8.03 0.02 11.15
CA TYR A 55 9.27 0.79 11.12
C TYR A 55 10.33 0.13 10.23
N ALA A 56 10.41 -1.20 10.23
CA ALA A 56 11.29 -1.94 9.32
C ALA A 56 10.93 -1.64 7.84
N CYS A 57 9.64 -1.59 7.50
CA CYS A 57 9.17 -1.24 6.15
C CYS A 57 9.64 0.15 5.74
N ILE A 58 9.46 1.16 6.60
CA ILE A 58 9.91 2.54 6.35
C ILE A 58 11.43 2.55 6.08
N LEU A 59 12.22 1.89 6.92
CA LEU A 59 13.68 1.90 6.79
C LEU A 59 14.16 1.19 5.52
N TYR A 60 13.59 0.03 5.18
CA TYR A 60 13.89 -0.67 3.92
C TYR A 60 13.51 0.18 2.71
N MET A 61 12.37 0.86 2.75
CA MET A 61 11.96 1.77 1.67
C MET A 61 12.92 2.95 1.51
N LYS A 62 13.32 3.59 2.61
CA LYS A 62 14.33 4.65 2.60
C LYS A 62 15.65 4.15 2.03
N TYR A 63 16.06 2.95 2.42
CA TYR A 63 17.26 2.29 1.91
C TYR A 63 17.23 2.12 0.38
N PHE A 64 16.19 1.49 -0.19
CA PHE A 64 16.11 1.25 -1.64
C PHE A 64 15.94 2.54 -2.45
N THR A 65 15.22 3.51 -1.90
CA THR A 65 15.07 4.81 -2.55
C THR A 65 16.41 5.55 -2.59
N LEU A 66 17.15 5.55 -1.47
CA LEU A 66 18.49 6.13 -1.41
C LEU A 66 19.45 5.44 -2.38
N LEU A 67 19.40 4.11 -2.45
CA LEU A 67 20.22 3.33 -3.37
C LEU A 67 19.91 3.69 -4.83
N THR A 68 18.63 3.83 -5.18
CA THR A 68 18.18 4.28 -6.51
C THR A 68 18.64 5.69 -6.83
N LEU A 69 18.60 6.61 -5.85
CA LEU A 69 19.08 7.98 -6.02
C LEU A 69 20.59 8.06 -6.25
N ILE A 70 21.37 7.17 -5.62
CA ILE A 70 22.81 7.07 -5.84
C ILE A 70 23.10 6.53 -7.25
N SER A 71 22.40 5.49 -7.67
CA SER A 71 22.57 4.90 -9.01
C SER A 71 22.19 5.84 -10.16
N LYS A 72 21.35 6.84 -9.90
CA LYS A 72 20.94 7.85 -10.91
C LYS A 72 21.92 9.03 -11.05
N ARG A 73 22.98 9.10 -10.23
CA ARG A 73 23.96 10.19 -10.35
C ARG A 73 24.89 9.95 -11.54
N ASP A 74 25.25 11.03 -12.21
CA ASP A 74 26.23 10.99 -13.31
C ASP A 74 27.62 10.54 -12.83
N GLU A 75 27.94 10.75 -11.56
CA GLU A 75 29.18 10.29 -10.91
C GLU A 75 29.19 8.77 -10.62
N PHE A 76 28.08 8.07 -10.85
CA PHE A 76 27.97 6.63 -10.58
C PHE A 76 28.87 5.83 -11.55
N ASN A 77 29.92 5.24 -11.00
CA ASN A 77 30.90 4.46 -11.75
C ASN A 77 31.06 3.04 -11.17
N SER A 78 31.77 2.17 -11.91
CA SER A 78 31.99 0.79 -11.49
C SER A 78 32.77 0.64 -10.18
N SER A 79 33.57 1.63 -9.78
CA SER A 79 34.31 1.61 -8.50
C SER A 79 33.34 1.78 -7.32
N ILE A 80 32.45 2.78 -7.42
CA ILE A 80 31.35 3.03 -6.49
C ILE A 80 30.42 1.82 -6.41
N GLN A 81 30.05 1.24 -7.55
CA GLN A 81 29.23 0.02 -7.56
C GLN A 81 29.90 -1.14 -6.80
N LYS A 82 31.21 -1.36 -7.01
CA LYS A 82 31.97 -2.37 -6.28
C LYS A 82 32.03 -2.06 -4.79
N GLN A 83 32.27 -0.82 -4.40
CA GLN A 83 32.25 -0.41 -2.98
C GLN A 83 30.90 -0.69 -2.33
N ILE A 84 29.77 -0.36 -2.97
CA ILE A 84 28.43 -0.74 -2.47
C ILE A 84 28.32 -2.26 -2.29
N GLN A 85 28.74 -3.04 -3.29
CA GLN A 85 28.62 -4.50 -3.22
C GLN A 85 29.50 -5.12 -2.12
N THR A 86 30.71 -4.62 -1.94
CA THR A 86 31.61 -5.07 -0.88
C THR A 86 31.03 -4.78 0.51
N GLU A 87 30.34 -3.64 0.65
CA GLU A 87 29.99 -3.09 1.96
C GLU A 87 28.55 -3.39 2.40
N LEU A 88 27.62 -3.54 1.45
CA LEU A 88 26.21 -3.84 1.69
C LEU A 88 25.85 -5.28 1.32
N GLY A 89 26.78 -5.97 0.67
CA GLY A 89 26.60 -7.29 0.10
C GLY A 89 26.30 -7.25 -1.39
N GLY A 90 26.54 -8.38 -2.05
CA GLY A 90 26.25 -8.56 -3.46
C GLY A 90 24.75 -8.69 -3.75
N HIS A 91 24.46 -9.10 -4.98
CA HIS A 91 23.10 -9.26 -5.49
C HIS A 91 22.22 -10.18 -4.63
N SER A 92 22.79 -11.27 -4.08
CA SER A 92 22.06 -12.23 -3.24
C SER A 92 21.51 -11.59 -1.96
N VAL A 93 22.29 -10.74 -1.29
CA VAL A 93 21.86 -10.01 -0.10
C VAL A 93 20.76 -9.04 -0.47
N CYS A 94 20.93 -8.29 -1.56
CA CYS A 94 19.88 -7.38 -2.06
C CYS A 94 18.55 -8.11 -2.32
N MET A 95 18.59 -9.26 -3.00
CA MET A 95 17.39 -10.08 -3.24
C MET A 95 16.72 -10.53 -1.96
N SER A 96 17.49 -11.00 -0.97
CA SER A 96 16.94 -11.38 0.34
C SER A 96 16.26 -10.22 1.07
N LEU A 97 16.77 -8.98 0.90
CA LEU A 97 16.16 -7.79 1.47
C LEU A 97 14.86 -7.42 0.75
N ILE A 98 14.80 -7.59 -0.58
CA ILE A 98 13.59 -7.37 -1.38
C ILE A 98 12.51 -8.36 -0.97
N GLU A 99 12.81 -9.66 -0.94
CA GLU A 99 11.86 -10.69 -0.51
C GLU A 99 11.33 -10.43 0.91
N ARG A 100 12.22 -9.98 1.81
CA ARG A 100 11.82 -9.62 3.17
C ARG A 100 10.89 -8.40 3.17
N LEU A 101 11.21 -7.37 2.38
CA LEU A 101 10.37 -6.18 2.25
C LEU A 101 8.98 -6.53 1.71
N GLU A 102 8.90 -7.41 0.72
CA GLU A 102 7.61 -7.89 0.17
C GLU A 102 6.79 -8.63 1.22
N LYS A 103 7.41 -9.52 2.00
CA LYS A 103 6.73 -10.21 3.12
C LYS A 103 6.19 -9.22 4.14
N ILE A 104 6.97 -8.19 4.50
CA ILE A 104 6.55 -7.14 5.43
C ILE A 104 5.37 -6.35 4.85
N LYS A 105 5.45 -5.92 3.59
CA LYS A 105 4.37 -5.19 2.91
C LYS A 105 3.07 -5.97 2.88
N ASN A 106 3.11 -7.23 2.49
CA ASN A 106 1.94 -8.09 2.44
C ASN A 106 1.32 -8.27 3.83
N SER A 107 2.17 -8.53 4.84
CA SER A 107 1.74 -8.62 6.24
C SER A 107 1.07 -7.32 6.73
N LEU A 108 1.69 -6.17 6.51
CA LEU A 108 1.15 -4.87 6.91
C LEU A 108 -0.16 -4.56 6.19
N SER A 109 -0.22 -4.79 4.88
CA SER A 109 -1.44 -4.56 4.09
C SER A 109 -2.62 -5.34 4.66
N SER A 110 -2.46 -6.65 4.88
CA SER A 110 -3.51 -7.48 5.47
C SER A 110 -3.90 -7.04 6.89
N ARG A 111 -2.94 -6.62 7.72
CA ARG A 111 -3.22 -6.16 9.08
C ARG A 111 -3.95 -4.82 9.13
N TYR A 112 -3.56 -3.89 8.25
CA TYR A 112 -4.29 -2.62 8.11
C TYR A 112 -5.71 -2.89 7.63
N GLU A 113 -5.88 -3.71 6.59
CA GLU A 113 -7.20 -4.10 6.06
C GLU A 113 -8.07 -4.75 7.15
N GLN A 114 -7.54 -5.70 7.90
CA GLN A 114 -8.25 -6.33 9.02
C GLN A 114 -8.66 -5.31 10.09
N LYS A 115 -7.80 -4.34 10.43
CA LYS A 115 -8.10 -3.26 11.38
C LYS A 115 -9.20 -2.33 10.84
N TYR A 116 -9.21 -2.05 9.54
CA TYR A 116 -10.27 -1.31 8.88
C TYR A 116 -11.60 -2.06 8.91
N CYS A 117 -11.60 -3.37 8.62
CA CYS A 117 -12.79 -4.20 8.72
C CYS A 117 -13.32 -4.27 10.16
N GLN A 118 -12.47 -4.50 11.15
CA GLN A 118 -12.89 -4.64 12.55
C GLN A 118 -13.50 -3.36 13.13
N LYS A 119 -13.00 -2.18 12.76
CA LYS A 119 -13.62 -0.90 13.18
C LYS A 119 -15.06 -0.76 12.67
N ARG A 120 -15.34 -1.20 11.43
CA ARG A 120 -16.71 -1.14 10.88
C ARG A 120 -17.71 -2.10 11.53
N PHE A 121 -17.24 -3.16 12.20
CA PHE A 121 -18.12 -4.12 12.90
C PHE A 121 -18.27 -3.85 14.40
N LYS A 122 -17.39 -3.04 15.01
CA LYS A 122 -17.42 -2.73 16.46
C LYS A 122 -18.11 -1.41 16.79
N ASP A 123 -18.26 -0.50 15.83
CA ASP A 123 -18.97 0.76 16.02
C ASP A 123 -20.31 0.73 15.24
N PRO A 124 -21.44 0.31 15.86
CA PRO A 124 -22.78 0.63 15.37
C PRO A 124 -23.26 2.03 15.80
N GLU A 125 -22.41 2.88 16.40
CA GLU A 125 -22.76 4.27 16.71
C GLU A 125 -22.16 5.23 15.68
N ILE A 126 -23.09 5.74 14.88
CA ILE A 126 -22.99 6.83 13.93
C ILE A 126 -22.55 8.10 14.68
N GLU A 127 -21.43 8.71 14.28
CA GLU A 127 -21.30 10.17 14.30
C GLU A 127 -20.33 10.62 13.20
N ILE A 128 -20.93 11.20 12.16
CA ILE A 128 -20.28 11.74 10.97
C ILE A 128 -19.87 13.17 11.31
N SER A 129 -18.58 13.40 11.57
CA SER A 129 -18.04 14.76 11.68
C SER A 129 -17.38 15.16 10.37
N GLN A 130 -18.03 16.13 9.72
CA GLN A 130 -17.61 16.87 8.54
C GLN A 130 -16.29 17.63 8.78
N THR A 131 -15.38 17.64 7.80
CA THR A 131 -14.56 18.83 7.49
C THR A 131 -14.13 18.83 6.01
N SER A 132 -14.90 19.58 5.22
CA SER A 132 -14.50 20.55 4.15
C SER A 132 -13.09 21.17 4.32
N SER A 133 -12.33 21.70 3.35
CA SER A 133 -12.42 21.90 1.88
C SER A 133 -11.14 22.64 1.44
N THR A 134 -10.63 22.42 0.21
CA THR A 134 -10.02 23.45 -0.68
C THR A 134 -9.89 22.89 -2.11
N LYS A 135 -10.89 23.10 -3.00
CA LYS A 135 -10.99 24.07 -4.14
C LYS A 135 -10.09 23.74 -5.37
N THR A 136 -10.59 22.98 -6.37
CA THR A 136 -11.13 23.33 -7.75
C THR A 136 -10.07 23.51 -8.87
N PRO A 137 -10.37 23.34 -10.20
CA PRO A 137 -11.67 23.20 -10.92
C PRO A 137 -11.81 21.94 -11.83
N GLU A 138 -12.99 21.29 -11.84
CA GLU A 138 -14.04 21.26 -12.90
C GLU A 138 -13.94 20.09 -13.91
N THR A 139 -14.76 19.04 -13.72
CA THR A 139 -15.66 18.42 -14.73
C THR A 139 -16.63 17.45 -14.00
N GLU A 140 -17.93 17.70 -14.12
CA GLU A 140 -19.10 16.88 -13.75
C GLU A 140 -19.04 16.08 -12.42
N ASN A 141 -19.50 16.72 -11.33
CA ASN A 141 -19.73 16.08 -10.03
C ASN A 141 -20.96 15.13 -10.12
N ILE A 142 -20.71 13.83 -10.23
CA ILE A 142 -21.68 12.84 -9.75
C ILE A 142 -21.71 12.96 -8.22
N ASP A 143 -22.85 13.31 -7.65
CA ASP A 143 -23.04 13.42 -6.20
C ASP A 143 -22.95 12.02 -5.55
N ILE A 144 -21.73 11.66 -5.14
CA ILE A 144 -21.42 10.37 -4.51
C ILE A 144 -22.08 10.25 -3.12
N SER A 145 -22.65 11.34 -2.57
CA SER A 145 -23.29 11.34 -1.24
C SER A 145 -24.53 10.44 -1.14
N SER A 146 -25.06 10.00 -2.28
CA SER A 146 -26.24 9.12 -2.37
C SER A 146 -25.95 7.61 -2.40
N PHE A 147 -24.67 7.19 -2.50
CA PHE A 147 -24.35 5.76 -2.56
C PHE A 147 -24.42 5.10 -1.17
N SER A 148 -25.45 4.27 -0.96
CA SER A 148 -25.54 3.41 0.22
C SER A 148 -24.58 2.22 0.11
N ILE A 149 -23.64 2.10 1.03
CA ILE A 149 -22.76 0.93 1.15
C ILE A 149 -23.51 -0.18 1.89
N ILE A 150 -23.50 -1.39 1.35
CA ILE A 150 -24.26 -2.54 1.88
C ILE A 150 -23.33 -3.74 2.09
N SER A 151 -23.65 -4.61 3.04
CA SER A 151 -22.87 -5.82 3.29
C SER A 151 -23.21 -6.94 2.30
N ASN A 152 -22.34 -7.94 2.16
CA ASN A 152 -22.62 -9.12 1.31
C ASN A 152 -23.88 -9.87 1.75
N ALA A 153 -24.13 -9.94 3.06
CA ALA A 153 -25.33 -10.59 3.61
C ALA A 153 -26.61 -9.82 3.26
N GLU A 154 -26.56 -8.49 3.34
CA GLU A 154 -27.68 -7.62 2.97
C GLU A 154 -27.92 -7.63 1.46
N LEU A 155 -26.85 -7.60 0.65
CA LEU A 155 -26.94 -7.77 -0.80
C LEU A 155 -27.61 -9.10 -1.15
N PHE A 156 -27.19 -10.21 -0.53
CA PHE A 156 -27.78 -11.52 -0.76
C PHE A 156 -29.27 -11.56 -0.41
N LYS A 157 -29.67 -10.90 0.68
CA LYS A 157 -31.08 -10.76 1.07
C LYS A 157 -31.87 -9.99 0.01
N ARG A 158 -31.35 -8.84 -0.46
CA ARG A 158 -32.00 -8.05 -1.52
C ARG A 158 -32.09 -8.77 -2.86
N LEU A 159 -31.06 -9.53 -3.24
CA LEU A 159 -31.08 -10.32 -4.48
C LEU A 159 -32.11 -11.46 -4.42
N LYS A 160 -32.43 -11.96 -3.22
CA LYS A 160 -33.50 -12.96 -3.02
C LYS A 160 -34.90 -12.34 -3.04
N GLU A 161 -35.03 -11.09 -2.61
CA GLU A 161 -36.29 -10.35 -2.62
C GLU A 161 -36.65 -9.96 -4.06
N LYS A 162 -37.45 -10.80 -4.73
CA LYS A 162 -37.89 -10.63 -6.13
C LYS A 162 -38.70 -9.35 -6.41
N SER A 163 -39.00 -8.56 -5.38
CA SER A 163 -39.79 -7.33 -5.49
C SER A 163 -38.99 -6.12 -5.98
N THR A 164 -37.65 -6.17 -5.93
CA THR A 164 -36.79 -5.06 -6.36
C THR A 164 -36.03 -5.46 -7.62
N GLY A 165 -36.34 -4.79 -8.75
CA GLY A 165 -35.59 -4.91 -10.00
C GLY A 165 -34.17 -4.36 -9.85
N THR A 166 -33.29 -5.15 -9.23
CA THR A 166 -31.92 -4.77 -8.89
C THR A 166 -31.00 -5.15 -10.04
N LEU A 167 -30.21 -4.21 -10.55
CA LEU A 167 -29.12 -4.50 -11.47
C LEU A 167 -27.82 -4.65 -10.68
N LEU A 168 -27.18 -5.81 -10.76
CA LEU A 168 -25.88 -6.05 -10.15
C LEU A 168 -24.79 -5.78 -11.18
N ILE A 169 -23.88 -4.86 -10.88
CA ILE A 169 -22.70 -4.57 -11.71
C ILE A 169 -21.46 -5.03 -10.95
N ASP A 170 -20.75 -6.01 -11.50
CA ASP A 170 -19.50 -6.54 -10.95
C ASP A 170 -18.30 -5.96 -11.71
N VAL A 171 -17.38 -5.33 -10.98
CA VAL A 171 -16.21 -4.64 -11.54
C VAL A 171 -14.90 -5.43 -11.39
N ARG A 172 -14.97 -6.69 -10.95
CA ARG A 172 -13.78 -7.53 -10.78
C ARG A 172 -13.23 -8.00 -12.12
N PHE A 173 -12.01 -8.53 -12.11
CA PHE A 173 -11.45 -9.19 -13.27
C PHE A 173 -12.33 -10.38 -13.69
N LYS A 174 -12.30 -10.69 -14.99
CA LYS A 174 -13.17 -11.70 -15.58
C LYS A 174 -12.99 -13.06 -14.90
N GLU A 175 -11.75 -13.41 -14.60
CA GLU A 175 -11.36 -14.67 -13.95
C GLU A 175 -11.99 -14.80 -12.55
N ASP A 176 -11.96 -13.72 -11.76
CA ASP A 176 -12.53 -13.69 -10.40
C ASP A 176 -14.07 -13.71 -10.40
N PHE A 177 -14.67 -13.14 -11.44
CA PHE A 177 -16.11 -13.17 -11.64
C PHE A 177 -16.58 -14.58 -11.98
N GLU A 178 -15.95 -15.23 -12.95
CA GLU A 178 -16.25 -16.61 -13.33
C GLU A 178 -16.05 -17.57 -12.14
N ALA A 179 -14.98 -17.40 -11.36
CA ALA A 179 -14.72 -18.20 -10.16
C ALA A 179 -15.79 -18.03 -9.05
N SER A 180 -16.45 -16.87 -9.01
CA SER A 180 -17.43 -16.56 -7.96
C SER A 180 -18.81 -17.20 -8.17
N ASN A 181 -19.08 -17.76 -9.36
CA ASN A 181 -20.34 -18.45 -9.67
C ASN A 181 -21.60 -17.66 -9.27
N ILE A 182 -21.60 -16.33 -9.48
CA ILE A 182 -22.76 -15.50 -9.18
C ILE A 182 -23.88 -15.83 -10.17
N VAL A 183 -24.93 -16.48 -9.68
CA VAL A 183 -26.13 -16.83 -10.46
C VAL A 183 -27.23 -15.83 -10.15
N TYR A 184 -27.26 -14.71 -10.89
CA TYR A 184 -28.31 -13.72 -10.80
C TYR A 184 -28.68 -13.18 -12.19
N SER A 185 -29.98 -13.17 -12.50
CA SER A 185 -30.48 -12.90 -13.86
C SER A 185 -30.16 -11.48 -14.38
N TYR A 186 -30.01 -10.51 -13.48
CA TYR A 186 -29.67 -9.12 -13.81
C TYR A 186 -28.27 -8.78 -13.30
N CYS A 187 -27.29 -9.63 -13.59
CA CYS A 187 -25.88 -9.41 -13.26
C CYS A 187 -25.06 -9.11 -14.52
N LEU A 188 -24.32 -8.00 -14.50
CA LEU A 188 -23.41 -7.58 -15.56
C LEU A 188 -21.99 -7.53 -14.98
N ASN A 189 -21.07 -8.31 -15.53
CA ASN A 189 -19.65 -8.11 -15.26
C ASN A 189 -19.09 -7.11 -16.26
N VAL A 190 -18.44 -6.08 -15.74
CA VAL A 190 -17.72 -5.09 -16.55
C VAL A 190 -16.29 -5.04 -15.99
N PRO A 191 -15.36 -5.78 -16.62
CA PRO A 191 -14.02 -6.04 -16.08
C PRO A 191 -13.22 -4.78 -15.71
N GLY A 192 -12.49 -4.85 -14.60
CA GLY A 192 -11.67 -3.75 -14.08
C GLY A 192 -10.64 -3.17 -15.05
N ASN A 193 -10.17 -3.95 -16.03
CA ASN A 193 -9.24 -3.48 -17.07
C ASN A 193 -9.89 -2.56 -18.12
N MET A 194 -11.23 -2.44 -18.14
CA MET A 194 -11.97 -1.57 -19.06
C MET A 194 -12.09 -0.13 -18.57
N TYR A 195 -11.77 0.13 -17.30
CA TYR A 195 -11.84 1.47 -16.72
C TYR A 195 -10.45 2.03 -16.50
N LYS A 196 -10.24 3.25 -17.00
CA LYS A 196 -9.06 4.04 -16.68
C LYS A 196 -9.46 5.04 -15.60
N LYS A 197 -8.55 5.32 -14.66
CA LYS A 197 -8.74 6.46 -13.76
C LYS A 197 -8.98 7.70 -14.62
N GLY A 198 -10.07 8.41 -14.37
CA GLY A 198 -10.33 9.68 -15.04
C GLY A 198 -9.14 10.61 -14.83
N THR A 199 -8.52 11.04 -15.92
CA THR A 199 -7.47 12.07 -15.93
C THR A 199 -8.04 13.42 -15.60
#